data_AF-A0A6M0HLI9-F1
#
_entry.id   AF-A0A6M0HLI9-F1
#
_cell.length_a   1.000
_cell.length_b   1.000
_cell.length_c   1.000
_cell.angle_alpha   90.00
_cell.angle_beta   90.00
_cell.angle_gamma   90.00
#
_symmetry.space_group_name_H-M   'P 1'
#
loop_
_entity.id
_entity.type
_entity.pdbx_description
1 polymer ?
#
loop_
_entity_poly.entity_id
_entity_poly.type
_entity_poly.pdbx_seq_one_letter_code
_entity_poly.pdbx_strand_id
1 'polypeptide(L)' 'MLAICLPDDDPLDALAKHCIVARDLVDEAGTTVMRRLVDLLLFEIGVAIAERDQPEHHPGFSRLAS' A
#
# COMPACT_ATOMS: atom_id res chain seq x y z
N MET A 1 18.60 -0.78 14.62
CA MET A 1 18.13 0.31 15.50
C MET A 1 18.65 1.60 14.86
N LEU A 2 17.87 2.47 14.21
CA LEU A 2 16.49 2.91 14.41
C LEU A 2 15.71 2.95 13.08
N ALA A 3 14.47 2.47 13.09
CA ALA A 3 13.47 2.91 12.13
C ALA A 3 13.10 4.35 12.50
N ILE A 4 13.60 5.32 11.73
CA ILE A 4 13.15 6.69 11.84
C ILE A 4 11.80 6.73 11.11
N CYS A 5 10.72 6.49 11.86
CA CYS A 5 9.39 6.91 11.42
C CYS A 5 9.44 8.43 11.34
N LEU A 6 9.57 8.96 10.11
CA LEU A 6 9.36 10.39 9.88
C LEU A 6 7.89 10.70 10.25
N PRO A 7 7.63 11.84 10.90
CA PRO A 7 6.37 12.11 11.60
C PRO A 7 5.12 12.28 10.69
N ASP A 8 5.25 12.10 9.38
CA ASP A 8 4.18 12.30 8.39
C ASP A 8 4.04 11.14 7.37
N ASP A 9 4.73 10.01 7.57
CA ASP A 9 4.52 8.87 6.67
C ASP A 9 3.18 8.21 7.00
N ASP A 10 2.26 8.28 6.04
CA ASP A 10 1.01 7.56 6.08
C ASP A 10 1.24 6.07 6.47
N PRO A 11 0.40 5.46 7.32
CA PRO A 11 0.62 4.09 7.78
C PRO A 11 0.77 3.05 6.65
N LEU A 12 0.07 3.22 5.53
CA LEU A 12 0.19 2.33 4.37
C LEU A 12 1.49 2.57 3.61
N ASP A 13 1.95 3.82 3.51
CA ASP A 13 3.25 4.15 2.91
C ASP A 13 4.40 3.58 3.75
N ALA A 14 4.32 3.70 5.07
CA ALA A 14 5.28 3.10 5.98
C ALA A 14 5.28 1.56 5.85
N LEU A 15 4.11 0.93 5.77
CA LEU A 15 3.99 -0.52 5.59
C LEU A 15 4.55 -0.97 4.22
N ALA A 16 4.30 -0.22 3.14
CA ALA A 16 4.85 -0.49 1.81
C ALA A 16 6.38 -0.49 1.84
N LYS A 17 7.01 0.52 2.46
CA LYS A 17 8.48 0.61 2.60
C LYS A 17 9.04 -0.62 3.33
N HIS A 18 8.40 -1.04 4.43
CA HIS A 18 8.83 -2.25 5.15
C HIS A 18 8.68 -3.52 4.30
N CYS A 19 7.60 -3.64 3.53
CA CYS A 19 7.39 -4.81 2.67
C CYS A 19 8.38 -4.86 1.50
N ILE A 20 8.81 -3.72 0.96
CA ILE A 20 9.89 -3.65 -0.04
C ILE A 20 11.19 -4.18 0.54
N VAL A 21 11.59 -3.72 1.73
CA VAL A 21 12.79 -4.22 2.41
C VAL A 21 12.67 -5.70 2.75
N ALA A 22 11.50 -6.14 3.23
CA ALA A 22 11.25 -7.54 3.51
C ALA A 22 11.35 -8.42 2.26
N ARG A 23 10.91 -7.92 1.10
CA ARG A 23 11.02 -8.63 -0.18
C ARG A 23 12.49 -8.90 -0.54
N ASP A 24 13.37 -7.92 -0.36
CA ASP A 24 14.81 -8.09 -0.64
C ASP A 24 15.45 -9.15 0.28
N LEU A 25 15.12 -9.10 1.58
CA LEU A 25 15.60 -10.09 2.56
C LEU A 25 15.09 -11.51 2.25
N VAL A 26 13.85 -11.62 1.78
CA VAL A 26 13.24 -12.89 1.40
C VAL A 26 13.81 -13.43 0.09
N ASP A 27 14.23 -12.56 -0.83
CA ASP A 27 14.91 -12.99 -2.05
C ASP A 27 16.29 -13.59 -1.75
N GLU A 28 17.00 -13.07 -0.74
CA GLU A 28 18.32 -13.55 -0.33
C GLU A 28 18.25 -14.84 0.51
N ALA A 29 17.35 -14.92 1.48
CA ALA A 29 17.37 -15.98 2.51
C ALA A 29 16.05 -16.77 2.66
N GLY A 30 15.01 -16.38 1.92
CA GLY A 30 13.67 -16.92 2.08
C GLY A 30 13.34 -18.07 1.13
N THR A 31 12.05 -18.39 1.06
CA THR A 31 11.49 -19.36 0.12
C THR A 31 10.70 -18.65 -0.98
N THR A 32 10.50 -19.34 -2.11
CA THR A 32 9.63 -18.84 -3.19
C THR A 32 8.21 -18.52 -2.70
N VAL A 33 7.70 -19.26 -1.72
CA VAL A 33 6.38 -19.01 -1.11
C VAL A 33 6.39 -17.70 -0.33
N MET A 34 7.40 -17.47 0.51
CA MET A 34 7.52 -16.21 1.26
C MET A 34 7.59 -15.00 0.33
N ARG A 35 8.36 -15.08 -0.76
CA ARG A 35 8.46 -14.00 -1.75
C ARG A 35 7.09 -13.67 -2.33
N ARG A 36 6.34 -14.71 -2.70
CA ARG A 36 5.00 -14.54 -3.27
C ARG A 36 4.00 -13.95 -2.27
N LEU A 37 4.10 -14.31 -0.99
CA LEU A 37 3.27 -13.72 0.05
C LEU A 37 3.57 -12.23 0.25
N VAL A 38 4.84 -11.84 0.22
CA VAL A 38 5.24 -10.41 0.31
C VAL A 38 4.77 -9.64 -0.93
N ASP A 39 4.90 -10.23 -2.12
CA ASP A 39 4.42 -9.61 -3.36
C ASP A 39 2.89 -9.41 -3.35
N LEU A 40 2.13 -10.37 -2.83
CA LEU A 40 0.67 -10.24 -2.66
C LEU A 40 0.32 -9.15 -1.65
N LEU A 41 1.04 -9.07 -0.53
CA LEU A 41 0.82 -8.02 0.46
C LEU A 41 1.11 -6.63 -0.12
N LEU A 42 2.19 -6.48 -0.90
CA LEU A 42 2.51 -5.23 -1.60
C LEU A 42 1.41 -4.81 -2.58
N PHE A 43 0.81 -5.77 -3.30
CA PHE A 43 -0.32 -5.51 -4.18
C PHE A 43 -1.52 -4.96 -3.41
N GLU A 44 -1.94 -5.61 -2.33
CA GLU A 44 -3.07 -5.16 -1.51
C GLU A 44 -2.83 -3.79 -0.87
N ILE A 45 -1.60 -3.49 -0.45
CA ILE A 45 -1.24 -2.15 0.05
C ILE A 45 -1.44 -1.10 -1.04
N GLY A 46 -1.03 -1.38 -2.27
CA GLY A 46 -1.23 -0.47 -3.40
C GLY A 46 -2.72 -0.23 -3.71
N VAL A 47 -3.55 -1.27 -3.61
CA VAL A 47 -5.01 -1.15 -3.74
C VAL A 47 -5.58 -0.25 -2.64
N ALA A 48 -5.21 -0.49 -1.38
CA ALA A 48 -5.70 0.30 -0.25
C ALA A 48 -5.30 1.79 -0.35
N ILE A 49 -4.09 2.09 -0.83
CA ILE A 49 -3.65 3.46 -1.10
C ILE A 49 -4.52 4.10 -2.19
N ALA A 50 -4.76 3.38 -3.30
CA ALA A 50 -5.58 3.89 -4.40
C ALA A 50 -7.05 4.08 -4.02
N GLU A 51 -7.60 3.24 -3.14
CA GLU A 51 -8.95 3.39 -2.60
C GLU A 51 -9.08 4.59 -1.65
N ARG A 52 -8.07 4.84 -0.81
CA ARG A 52 -8.03 6.04 0.04
C ARG A 52 -7.99 7.32 -0.79
N ASP A 53 -7.23 7.32 -1.87
CA ASP A 53 -7.02 8.50 -2.70
C ASP A 53 -8.14 8.72 -3.73
N GLN A 54 -9.14 7.81 -3.80
CA GLN A 54 -10.34 8.05 -4.58
C GLN A 54 -11.16 9.15 -3.91
N PRO A 55 -11.33 10.32 -4.56
CA PRO A 55 -12.26 11.31 -4.07
C PRO A 55 -13.66 10.70 -4.18
N GLU A 56 -14.36 10.61 -3.05
CA GLU A 56 -15.79 10.36 -2.96
C GLU A 56 -16.50 10.85 -4.23
N HIS A 57 -17.05 9.94 -5.05
CA HIS A 57 -17.93 10.29 -6.15
C HIS A 57 -19.14 11.02 -5.55
N HIS A 58 -19.10 12.35 -5.51
CA HIS A 58 -20.21 13.19 -5.10
C HIS A 58 -21.43 12.82 -5.98
N PRO A 59 -22.50 12.19 -5.45
CA PRO A 59 -23.71 11.94 -6.23
C PRO A 59 -24.50 13.26 -6.22
N GLY A 60 -23.99 14.24 -6.96
CA GLY A 60 -24.28 15.64 -6.67
C GLY A 60 -24.64 16.52 -7.85
N PHE A 61 -24.60 16.08 -9.11
CA PHE A 61 -24.97 16.95 -10.25
C PHE A 61 -25.46 16.16 -11.47
N SER A 62 -26.70 15.68 -11.43
CA SER A 62 -27.53 15.48 -12.63
C SER A 62 -29.01 15.38 -12.24
N ARG A 63 -29.52 16.50 -11.71
CA ARG A 63 -30.96 16.80 -11.60
C ARG A 63 -31.36 18.01 -12.46
N LEU A 64 -30.63 18.24 -13.56
CA LEU A 64 -30.91 19.30 -14.52
C LEU A 64 -30.91 18.72 -15.94
N ALA A 65 -31.88 17.84 -16.17
CA ALA A 65 -32.43 17.60 -17.50
C ALA A 65 -33.93 17.34 -17.28
N SER A 66 -34.66 18.42 -16.97
CA SER A 66 -36.09 18.56 -17.25
C SER A 66 -36.24 19.38 -18.52
#